data_AF-A0A1L8CVZ8-F1
#
_entry.id   AF-A0A1L8CVZ8-F1
#
_cell.length_a   1.000
_cell.length_b   1.000
_cell.length_c   1.000
_cell.angle_alpha   90.00
_cell.angle_beta   90.00
_cell.angle_gamma   90.00
#
_symmetry.space_group_name_H-M   'P 1'
#
loop_
_entity.id
_entity.type
_entity.pdbx_description
1 polymer ?
#
loop_
_entity_poly.entity_id
_entity_poly.type
_entity_poly.pdbx_seq_one_letter_code
_entity_poly.pdbx_strand_id
1 'polypeptide(L)'
;MLAVLIILAIFLFFLVKNRQGKREGIGLGNAIKQLFAGAGTIYLSLDALVQFLGIKIPEKITFGGVAVKSLPAVALFLALLEPIGEGIYLALRRTYRERNYKR
;
A
#
# COMPACT_ATOMS: atom_id res chain seq x y z
N MET A 1 -20.36 0.87 -8.92
CA MET A 1 -19.76 -0.18 -8.07
C MET A 1 -18.80 -1.09 -8.84
N LEU A 2 -19.18 -1.68 -9.98
CA LEU A 2 -18.28 -2.52 -10.81
C LEU A 2 -17.05 -1.76 -11.35
N ALA A 3 -17.21 -0.51 -11.80
CA ALA A 3 -16.10 0.29 -12.30
C ALA A 3 -15.01 0.55 -11.25
N VAL A 4 -15.38 0.72 -9.97
CA VAL A 4 -14.42 0.92 -8.86
C VAL A 4 -13.64 -0.36 -8.60
N LEU A 5 -14.31 -1.53 -8.64
CA LEU A 5 -13.64 -2.83 -8.51
C LEU A 5 -12.70 -3.12 -9.67
N ILE A 6 -13.07 -2.74 -10.89
CA ILE A 6 -12.24 -2.90 -12.09
C ILE A 6 -11.01 -1.98 -12.03
N ILE A 7 -11.19 -0.71 -11.65
CA ILE A 7 -10.08 0.23 -11.46
C ILE A 7 -9.15 -0.25 -10.35
N LEU A 8 -9.71 -0.71 -9.23
CA LEU A 8 -8.95 -1.28 -8.12
C LEU A 8 -8.18 -2.54 -8.56
N ALA A 9 -8.80 -3.43 -9.33
CA ALA A 9 -8.17 -4.64 -9.85
C ALA A 9 -7.07 -4.34 -10.88
N ILE A 10 -7.29 -3.38 -11.78
CA ILE A 10 -6.29 -2.93 -12.76
C ILE A 10 -5.12 -2.26 -12.04
N PHE A 11 -5.41 -1.42 -11.04
CA PHE A 11 -4.40 -0.76 -10.23
C PHE A 11 -3.57 -1.78 -9.44
N LEU A 12 -4.21 -2.75 -8.80
CA LEU A 12 -3.56 -3.87 -8.11
C LEU A 12 -2.74 -4.75 -9.06
N PHE A 13 -3.23 -5.01 -10.27
CA PHE A 13 -2.52 -5.79 -11.28
C PHE A 13 -1.26 -5.06 -11.76
N PHE A 14 -1.37 -3.75 -11.99
CA PHE A 14 -0.25 -2.89 -12.36
C PHE A 14 0.81 -2.80 -11.24
N LEU A 15 0.34 -2.71 -10.00
CA LEU A 15 1.13 -2.79 -8.76
C LEU A 15 1.93 -4.09 -8.62
N VAL A 16 1.28 -5.23 -8.88
CA VAL A 16 1.90 -6.56 -8.76
C VAL A 16 2.94 -6.80 -9.86
N LYS A 17 2.69 -6.30 -11.08
CA LYS A 17 3.63 -6.43 -12.21
C LYS A 17 4.97 -5.72 -11.96
N ASN A 18 4.99 -4.67 -11.13
CA ASN A 18 6.21 -3.94 -10.78
C ASN A 18 7.06 -4.62 -9.68
N ARG A 19 6.69 -5.83 -9.22
CA ARG A 19 7.39 -6.59 -8.16
C ARG A 19 8.63 -7.38 -8.63
N GLN A 20 9.17 -7.15 -9.82
CA GLN A 20 10.31 -7.94 -10.32
C GLN A 20 11.68 -7.57 -9.71
N GLY A 21 11.75 -6.62 -8.77
CA GLY A 21 12.97 -6.34 -8.02
C GLY A 21 13.04 -7.12 -6.70
N LYS A 22 13.69 -8.29 -6.72
CA LYS A 22 14.24 -9.00 -5.54
C LYS A 22 13.20 -9.63 -4.59
N ARG A 23 12.76 -10.86 -4.92
CA ARG A 23 12.15 -11.79 -3.95
C ARG A 23 12.84 -13.15 -4.06
N GLU A 24 13.87 -13.34 -3.26
CA GLU A 24 14.37 -14.68 -2.92
C GLU A 24 13.26 -15.38 -2.08
N GLY A 25 12.77 -16.52 -2.55
CA GLY A 25 11.79 -17.36 -1.83
C GLY A 25 10.32 -17.07 -2.17
N ILE A 26 9.82 -17.67 -3.26
CA ILE A 26 8.40 -17.62 -3.66
C ILE A 26 7.61 -18.58 -2.77
N GLY A 27 7.15 -18.08 -1.62
CA GLY A 27 6.16 -18.75 -0.78
C GLY A 27 5.02 -17.78 -0.46
N LEU A 28 3.76 -18.21 -0.65
CA LEU A 28 2.58 -17.41 -0.33
C LEU A 28 2.62 -16.87 1.11
N GLY A 29 3.12 -17.68 2.06
CA GLY A 29 3.29 -17.27 3.45
C GLY A 29 4.23 -16.08 3.64
N ASN A 30 5.30 -15.96 2.85
CA ASN A 30 6.24 -14.84 2.96
C ASN A 30 5.64 -13.54 2.39
N ALA A 31 4.87 -13.65 1.30
CA ALA A 31 4.15 -12.51 0.74
C ALA A 31 3.07 -11.97 1.68
N ILE A 32 2.32 -12.87 2.35
CA ILE A 32 1.33 -12.49 3.35
C ILE A 32 2.00 -11.84 4.56
N LYS A 33 3.11 -12.41 5.06
CA LYS A 33 3.87 -11.83 6.18
C LYS A 33 4.35 -10.42 5.88
N GLN A 34 4.92 -10.18 4.70
CA GLN A 34 5.34 -8.84 4.30
C GLN A 34 4.17 -7.85 4.22
N LEU A 35 3.03 -8.28 3.65
CA LEU A 35 1.85 -7.44 3.57
C LEU A 35 1.30 -7.08 4.96
N PHE A 36 1.19 -8.08 5.84
CA PHE A 36 0.71 -7.88 7.20
C PHE A 36 1.65 -7.02 8.03
N ALA A 37 2.97 -7.21 7.86
CA ALA A 37 3.96 -6.39 8.55
C ALA A 37 3.82 -4.92 8.18
N GLY A 38 3.75 -4.58 6.88
CA GLY A 38 3.57 -3.20 6.42
C GLY A 38 2.20 -2.61 6.79
N ALA A 39 1.12 -3.38 6.60
CA ALA A 39 -0.23 -2.93 6.95
C ALA A 39 -0.41 -2.73 8.46
N GLY A 40 0.22 -3.57 9.28
CA GLY A 40 0.16 -3.50 10.74
C GLY A 40 0.82 -2.24 11.28
N THR A 41 2.03 -1.90 10.81
CA THR A 41 2.72 -0.66 11.20
C THR A 41 1.94 0.58 10.77
N ILE A 42 1.49 0.62 9.52
CA ILE A 42 0.69 1.74 9.00
C ILE A 42 -0.59 1.91 9.82
N TYR A 43 -1.30 0.82 10.13
CA TYR A 43 -2.51 0.86 10.95
C TYR A 43 -2.24 1.44 12.34
N LEU A 44 -1.23 0.94 13.06
CA LEU A 44 -0.91 1.42 14.41
C LEU A 44 -0.53 2.90 14.42
N SER A 45 0.23 3.35 13.43
CA SER A 45 0.58 4.77 13.30
C SER A 45 -0.64 5.64 12.99
N LEU A 46 -1.54 5.20 12.10
CA LEU A 46 -2.79 5.90 11.82
C LEU A 46 -3.71 5.93 13.04
N ASP A 47 -3.85 4.82 13.75
CA ASP A 47 -4.71 4.72 14.93
C ASP A 47 -4.22 5.67 16.03
N ALA A 48 -2.91 5.67 16.31
CA ALA A 48 -2.31 6.62 17.25
C ALA A 48 -2.50 8.09 16.82
N LEU A 49 -2.35 8.38 15.53
CA LEU A 49 -2.54 9.73 14.99
C LEU A 49 -4.00 10.20 15.12
N VAL A 50 -4.95 9.33 14.81
CA VAL A 50 -6.39 9.62 14.89
C VAL A 50 -6.80 9.84 16.35
N GLN A 51 -6.29 9.01 17.27
CA GLN A 51 -6.48 9.19 18.71
C GLN A 51 -5.87 10.51 19.19
N PHE A 52 -4.66 10.84 18.74
CA PHE A 52 -3.97 12.09 19.10
C PHE A 52 -4.70 13.34 18.61
N LEU A 53 -5.23 13.33 17.39
CA LEU A 53 -6.05 14.44 16.85
C LEU A 53 -7.48 14.45 17.41
N GLY A 54 -7.90 13.41 18.15
CA GLY A 54 -9.27 13.29 18.65
C GLY A 54 -10.33 13.15 17.57
N ILE A 55 -9.95 12.71 16.36
CA ILE A 55 -10.88 12.58 15.23
C ILE A 55 -11.75 11.34 15.45
N LYS A 56 -13.07 11.53 15.45
CA LYS A 56 -14.02 10.42 15.49
C LYS A 56 -14.29 9.92 14.07
N ILE A 57 -13.63 8.84 13.69
CA ILE A 57 -13.87 8.16 12.41
C ILE A 57 -14.88 7.03 12.65
N PRO A 58 -15.89 6.85 11.78
CA PRO A 58 -16.81 5.72 11.88
C PRO A 58 -16.02 4.39 11.83
N GLU A 59 -16.22 3.55 12.86
CA GLU A 59 -15.46 2.31 13.02
C GLU A 59 -15.65 1.33 11.86
N LYS A 60 -16.84 1.34 11.24
CA LYS A 60 -17.21 0.43 10.17
C LYS A 60 -17.90 1.19 9.04
N ILE A 61 -17.51 0.85 7.82
CA ILE A 61 -18.22 1.26 6.62
C ILE A 61 -18.84 0.00 6.01
N THR A 62 -20.13 0.06 5.72
CA THR A 62 -20.86 -1.01 5.06
C THR A 62 -20.78 -0.83 3.54
N PHE A 63 -20.21 -1.81 2.86
CA PHE A 63 -20.22 -1.89 1.40
C PHE A 63 -20.94 -3.17 0.98
N GLY A 64 -22.09 -3.03 0.30
CA GLY A 64 -22.81 -4.17 -0.28
C GLY A 64 -23.18 -5.28 0.71
N GLY A 65 -23.49 -4.94 1.97
CA GLY A 65 -23.85 -5.91 3.01
C GLY A 65 -22.67 -6.43 3.85
N VAL A 66 -21.42 -6.11 3.48
CA VAL A 66 -20.24 -6.47 4.27
C VAL A 66 -19.79 -5.26 5.09
N ALA A 67 -19.72 -5.42 6.41
CA ALA A 67 -19.19 -4.41 7.33
C ALA A 67 -17.67 -4.55 7.42
N VAL A 68 -16.94 -3.56 6.90
CA VAL A 68 -15.47 -3.54 6.94
C VAL A 68 -15.02 -2.42 7.86
N LYS A 69 -13.99 -2.69 8.68
CA LYS A 69 -13.39 -1.63 9.52
C LYS A 69 -12.67 -0.61 8.64
N SER A 70 -12.99 0.66 8.81
CA SER A 70 -12.54 1.75 7.93
C SER A 70 -11.02 1.94 7.98
N LEU A 71 -10.46 2.01 9.20
CA LEU A 71 -9.05 2.34 9.41
C LEU A 71 -8.09 1.20 8.98
N PRO A 72 -8.34 -0.08 9.33
CA PRO A 72 -7.53 -1.19 8.82
C PRO A 72 -7.58 -1.33 7.29
N ALA A 73 -8.73 -1.04 6.67
CA ALA A 73 -8.87 -1.08 5.22
C ALA A 73 -8.00 -0.03 4.54
N VAL A 74 -7.97 1.19 5.07
CA VAL A 74 -7.07 2.26 4.59
C VAL A 74 -5.60 1.88 4.80
N ALA A 75 -5.25 1.30 5.96
CA ALA A 75 -3.89 0.88 6.23
C ALA A 75 -3.41 -0.23 5.27
N LEU A 76 -4.26 -1.22 4.98
CA LEU A 76 -3.98 -2.25 3.98
C LEU A 76 -3.82 -1.65 2.58
N PHE A 77 -4.67 -0.69 2.22
CA PHE A 77 -4.58 -0.01 0.93
C PHE A 77 -3.26 0.76 0.79
N LEU A 78 -2.83 1.46 1.85
CA LEU A 78 -1.56 2.18 1.89
C LEU A 78 -0.35 1.23 1.85
N ALA A 79 -0.41 0.10 2.57
CA ALA A 79 0.64 -0.93 2.53
C ALA A 79 0.78 -1.56 1.14
N LEU A 80 -0.34 -1.70 0.42
CA LEU A 80 -0.31 -2.11 -0.98
C LEU A 80 0.31 -1.05 -1.89
N LEU A 81 0.21 0.24 -1.53
CA LEU A 81 0.74 1.38 -2.28
C LEU A 81 2.24 1.62 -2.09
N GLU A 82 2.77 1.24 -0.93
CA GLU A 82 4.18 1.35 -0.52
C GLU A 82 5.20 0.99 -1.63
N PRO A 83 5.09 -0.17 -2.33
CA PRO A 83 6.04 -0.53 -3.39
C PRO A 83 6.01 0.40 -4.63
N ILE A 84 4.92 1.13 -4.88
CA ILE A 84 4.89 2.13 -5.98
C ILE A 84 5.79 3.30 -5.61
N GLY A 85 5.70 3.77 -4.37
CA GLY A 85 6.50 4.88 -3.88
C GLY A 85 7.99 4.61 -3.99
N GLU A 86 8.43 3.41 -3.60
CA GLU A 86 9.82 3.00 -3.74
C GLU A 86 10.26 2.89 -5.20
N GLY A 87 9.41 2.33 -6.07
CA GLY A 87 9.69 2.25 -7.51
C GLY A 87 9.89 3.64 -8.14
N ILE A 88 9.03 4.59 -7.81
CA ILE A 88 9.12 5.99 -8.28
C ILE A 88 10.38 6.66 -7.71
N TYR A 89 10.65 6.52 -6.41
CA TYR A 89 11.84 7.10 -5.78
C TYR A 89 13.14 6.60 -6.43
N LEU A 90 13.23 5.30 -6.70
CA LEU A 90 14.38 4.70 -7.39
C LEU A 90 14.48 5.18 -8.85
N ALA A 91 13.35 5.30 -9.56
CA ALA A 91 13.35 5.84 -10.92
C ALA A 91 13.85 7.28 -10.97
N LEU A 92 13.33 8.16 -10.08
CA LEU A 92 13.80 9.54 -9.95
C LEU A 92 15.29 9.61 -9.57
N ARG A 93 15.74 8.76 -8.62
CA ARG A 93 17.14 8.71 -8.21
C ARG A 93 18.06 8.30 -9.36
N ARG A 94 17.66 7.34 -10.21
CA ARG A 94 18.45 6.96 -11.40
C ARG A 94 18.60 8.14 -12.36
N THR A 95 17.50 8.83 -12.68
CA THR A 95 17.54 10.00 -13.58
C THR A 95 18.37 11.15 -13.01
N TYR A 96 18.37 11.36 -11.69
CA TYR A 96 19.17 12.40 -11.05
C TYR A 96 20.67 12.06 -11.04
N ARG A 97 21.01 10.78 -10.90
CA ARG A 97 22.41 10.29 -10.87
C ARG A 97 23.08 10.40 -12.24
N GLU A 98 22.36 10.08 -13.31
CA GLU A 98 22.90 10.18 -14.68
C GLU A 98 23.20 11.62 -15.10
N ARG A 99 22.46 12.61 -14.60
CA ARG A 99 22.77 14.03 -14.86
C ARG A 99 24.00 14.54 -14.08
N ASN A 100 24.34 13.94 -12.94
CA ASN A 100 25.47 14.39 -12.12
C ASN A 100 26.80 13.72 -12.47
N TYR A 101 26.82 12.66 -13.30
CA TYR A 101 28.06 12.00 -13.73
C TYR A 101 28.68 12.61 -15.01
N LYS A 102 27.94 13.49 -15.69
CA LYS A 102 28.37 14.16 -16.94
C LYS A 102 28.87 15.60 -16.74
N ARG A 103 29.11 16.03 -15.50
CA ARG A 103 29.74 17.31 -15.16
C ARG A 103 31.11 17.09 -14.54
#